data_AF-A0A527VU77-F1
#
_entry.id   AF-A0A527VU77-F1
#
_cell.length_a   1.000
_cell.length_b   1.000
_cell.length_c   1.000
_cell.angle_alpha   90.00
_cell.angle_beta   90.00
_cell.angle_gamma   90.00
#
_symmetry.space_group_name_H-M   'P 1'
#
loop_
_entity.id
_entity.type
_entity.pdbx_description
1 polymer ?
#
loop_
_entity_poly.entity_id
_entity_poly.type
_entity_poly.pdbx_seq_one_letter_code
_entity_poly.pdbx_strand_id
1 'polypeptide(L)'
;MFMRPTAALAALFLMSTAPLVLAAEKPTDPQIAHIAYTAGTIDIEAAKLAIEKSKNKEIVAFAKGMERDHEAVNKQALDLVKKLKVTPEDNDTSK
;
A
#
# COMPACT_ATOMS: atom_id res chain seq x y z
N MET A 1 -48.72 -19.63 32.31
CA MET A 1 -48.22 -18.60 31.39
C MET A 1 -47.01 -19.19 30.65
N PHE A 2 -47.26 -19.87 29.54
CA PHE A 2 -46.21 -20.56 28.76
C PHE A 2 -45.45 -19.51 27.93
N MET A 3 -44.19 -19.24 28.28
CA MET A 3 -43.28 -18.48 27.42
C MET A 3 -43.14 -19.22 26.09
N ARG A 4 -43.57 -18.56 25.01
CA ARG A 4 -43.55 -19.10 23.65
C ARG A 4 -42.09 -19.30 23.19
N PRO A 5 -41.64 -20.53 22.89
CA PRO A 5 -40.25 -20.79 22.47
C PRO A 5 -39.91 -20.20 21.09
N THR A 6 -40.91 -19.73 20.34
CA THR A 6 -40.75 -19.16 19.00
C THR A 6 -40.03 -17.81 18.99
N ALA A 7 -40.12 -17.02 20.07
CA ALA A 7 -39.40 -15.74 20.15
C ALA A 7 -37.89 -15.94 20.35
N ALA A 8 -37.47 -17.03 21.01
CA ALA A 8 -36.06 -17.33 21.24
C ALA A 8 -35.34 -17.81 19.95
N LEU A 9 -36.06 -18.48 19.05
CA LEU A 9 -35.49 -18.96 17.77
C LEU A 9 -35.20 -17.81 16.79
N ALA A 10 -36.04 -16.77 16.76
CA ALA A 10 -35.88 -15.63 15.87
C ALA A 10 -34.67 -14.75 16.23
N ALA A 11 -34.34 -14.64 17.53
CA ALA A 11 -33.17 -13.89 18.00
C ALA A 11 -31.84 -14.58 17.65
N LEU A 12 -31.82 -15.91 17.57
CA LEU A 12 -30.61 -16.67 17.21
C LEU A 12 -30.28 -16.57 15.71
N PHE A 13 -31.29 -16.45 14.84
CA PHE A 13 -31.10 -16.25 13.40
C PHE A 13 -30.55 -14.85 13.05
N LEU A 14 -30.89 -13.83 13.84
CA LEU A 14 -30.41 -12.45 13.62
C LEU A 14 -28.94 -12.24 13.98
N MET A 15 -28.32 -13.13 14.79
CA MET A 15 -26.89 -13.05 15.13
C MET A 15 -25.99 -13.83 14.17
N SER A 16 -26.55 -14.63 13.26
CA SER A 16 -25.78 -15.46 12.31
C SER A 16 -25.31 -14.73 11.05
N THR A 17 -25.77 -13.49 10.82
CA THR A 17 -25.53 -12.77 9.54
C THR A 17 -24.57 -11.60 9.67
N ALA A 18 -23.94 -11.39 10.83
CA ALA A 18 -22.86 -10.42 10.93
C ALA A 18 -21.64 -10.96 10.15
N PRO A 19 -21.22 -10.33 9.04
CA PRO A 19 -19.97 -10.71 8.41
C PRO A 19 -18.84 -10.44 9.42
N LEU A 20 -18.06 -11.46 9.70
CA LEU A 20 -16.85 -11.32 10.49
C LEU A 20 -15.85 -10.54 9.62
N VAL A 21 -15.80 -9.22 9.78
CA VAL A 21 -14.76 -8.40 9.16
C VAL A 21 -13.47 -8.70 9.90
N LEU A 22 -12.67 -9.59 9.33
CA LEU A 22 -11.29 -9.80 9.75
C LEU A 22 -10.49 -8.57 9.34
N ALA A 23 -9.78 -7.96 10.29
CA ALA A 23 -8.84 -6.90 9.97
C ALA A 23 -7.76 -7.47 9.04
N ALA A 24 -7.41 -6.73 7.99
CA ALA A 24 -6.30 -7.11 7.12
C ALA A 24 -5.01 -7.26 7.95
N GLU A 25 -4.24 -8.30 7.66
CA GLU A 25 -2.94 -8.47 8.28
C GLU A 25 -2.04 -7.28 7.92
N LYS A 26 -1.21 -6.86 8.87
CA LYS A 26 -0.26 -5.77 8.64
C LYS A 26 0.84 -6.28 7.69
N PRO A 27 1.33 -5.44 6.77
CA PRO A 27 2.44 -5.82 5.90
C PRO A 27 3.68 -6.24 6.70
N THR A 28 4.37 -7.28 6.23
CA THR A 28 5.67 -7.71 6.75
C THR A 28 6.80 -6.78 6.29
N ASP A 29 7.98 -6.82 6.91
CA ASP A 29 9.14 -6.02 6.47
C ASP A 29 9.50 -6.22 4.97
N PRO A 30 9.54 -7.46 4.43
CA PRO A 30 9.63 -7.70 2.98
C PRO A 30 8.57 -6.96 2.14
N GLN A 31 7.32 -6.96 2.60
CA GLN A 31 6.21 -6.31 1.90
C GLN A 31 6.30 -4.79 2.01
N ILE A 32 6.68 -4.25 3.18
CA ILE A 32 6.94 -2.82 3.38
C ILE A 32 8.07 -2.35 2.46
N ALA A 33 9.15 -3.13 2.34
CA ALA A 33 10.24 -2.81 1.44
C ALA A 33 9.79 -2.76 -0.03
N HIS A 34 8.96 -3.72 -0.45
CA HIS A 34 8.39 -3.73 -1.80
C HIS A 34 7.44 -2.53 -2.02
N ILE A 35 6.53 -2.26 -1.08
CA ILE A 35 5.62 -1.10 -1.14
C ILE A 35 6.41 0.20 -1.31
N ALA A 36 7.42 0.43 -0.48
CA ALA A 36 8.21 1.66 -0.53
C ALA A 36 8.98 1.81 -1.85
N TYR A 37 9.64 0.74 -2.32
CA TYR A 37 10.39 0.75 -3.57
C TYR A 37 9.49 0.97 -4.79
N THR A 38 8.33 0.29 -4.83
CA THR A 38 7.37 0.42 -5.91
C THR A 38 6.76 1.83 -5.94
N ALA A 39 6.35 2.37 -4.79
CA ALA A 39 5.85 3.74 -4.71
C ALA A 39 6.90 4.76 -5.22
N GLY A 40 8.15 4.64 -4.79
CA GLY A 40 9.23 5.49 -5.28
C GLY A 40 9.47 5.37 -6.79
N THR A 41 9.30 4.17 -7.35
CA THR A 41 9.42 3.94 -8.80
C THR A 41 8.29 4.63 -9.57
N ILE A 42 7.05 4.55 -9.07
CA ILE A 42 5.88 5.22 -9.65
C ILE A 42 6.10 6.75 -9.66
N ASP A 43 6.61 7.32 -8.58
CA ASP A 43 6.88 8.76 -8.50
C ASP A 43 7.97 9.19 -9.50
N ILE A 44 9.00 8.37 -9.71
CA ILE A 44 10.04 8.61 -10.74
C ILE A 44 9.42 8.62 -12.15
N GLU A 45 8.55 7.66 -12.46
CA GLU A 45 7.89 7.57 -13.76
C GLU A 45 6.95 8.76 -13.99
N ALA A 46 6.18 9.16 -12.97
CA ALA A 46 5.33 10.35 -13.02
C ALA A 46 6.16 11.63 -13.23
N ALA A 47 7.30 11.75 -12.55
CA ALA A 47 8.24 12.86 -12.75
C ALA A 47 8.77 12.90 -14.19
N LYS A 48 9.20 11.75 -14.75
CA LYS A 48 9.64 11.64 -16.15
C LYS A 48 8.55 12.08 -17.12
N LEU A 49 7.31 11.65 -16.89
CA LEU A 49 6.16 12.06 -17.69
C LEU A 49 5.90 13.57 -17.62
N ALA A 50 6.04 14.18 -16.44
CA ALA A 50 5.89 15.62 -16.26
C ALA A 50 7.00 16.42 -16.95
N ILE A 51 8.24 15.93 -16.93
CA ILE A 51 9.38 16.50 -17.66
C ILE A 51 9.12 16.46 -19.17
N GLU A 52 8.60 15.35 -19.68
CA GLU A 52 8.32 15.17 -21.12
C GLU A 52 7.17 16.07 -21.60
N LYS A 53 6.09 16.15 -20.82
CA LYS A 53 4.84 16.79 -21.28
C LYS A 53 4.74 18.27 -20.98
N SER A 54 5.38 18.76 -19.93
CA SER A 54 5.19 20.14 -19.48
C SER A 54 6.06 21.13 -20.24
N LYS A 55 5.47 22.29 -20.59
CA LYS A 55 6.21 23.46 -21.11
C LYS A 55 6.50 24.50 -20.03
N ASN A 56 5.95 24.33 -18.82
CA ASN A 56 6.18 25.25 -17.71
C ASN A 56 7.51 24.90 -17.02
N LYS A 57 8.44 25.87 -16.98
CA LYS A 57 9.78 25.69 -16.41
C LYS A 57 9.77 25.31 -14.92
N GLU A 58 8.81 25.82 -14.15
CA GLU A 58 8.70 25.51 -12.72
C GLU A 58 8.26 24.07 -12.49
N ILE A 59 7.30 23.58 -13.28
CA ILE A 59 6.86 22.18 -13.25
C ILE A 59 8.01 21.25 -13.62
N VAL A 60 8.76 21.57 -14.68
CA VAL A 60 9.91 20.75 -15.10
C VAL A 60 11.00 20.75 -14.03
N ALA A 61 11.29 21.90 -13.40
CA ALA A 61 12.27 21.97 -12.32
C ALA A 61 11.84 21.14 -11.11
N PHE A 62 10.57 21.21 -10.72
CA PHE A 62 10.02 20.40 -9.64
C PHE A 62 10.10 18.91 -9.97
N ALA A 63 9.68 18.50 -11.17
CA ALA A 63 9.72 17.11 -11.61
C ALA A 63 11.15 16.54 -11.64
N LYS A 64 12.14 17.31 -12.08
CA LYS A 64 13.55 16.92 -11.98
C LYS A 64 14.02 16.73 -10.53
N GLY A 65 13.49 17.54 -9.62
CA GLY A 65 13.70 17.36 -8.18
C GLY A 65 13.14 16.03 -7.69
N MET A 66 11.88 15.75 -8.04
CA MET A 66 11.20 14.49 -7.72
C MET A 66 11.96 13.27 -8.24
N GLU A 67 12.32 13.24 -9.53
CA GLU A 67 13.10 12.16 -10.13
C GLU A 67 14.40 11.91 -9.35
N ARG A 68 15.20 12.96 -9.14
CA ARG A 68 16.49 12.86 -8.44
C ARG A 68 16.34 12.33 -7.01
N ASP A 69 15.42 12.90 -6.24
CA ASP A 69 15.28 12.57 -4.82
C ASP A 69 14.69 11.18 -4.61
N HIS A 70 13.70 10.77 -5.42
CA HIS A 70 13.14 9.42 -5.34
C HIS A 70 14.12 8.35 -5.84
N GLU A 71 14.95 8.62 -6.86
CA GLU A 71 16.04 7.72 -7.26
C GLU A 71 17.05 7.50 -6.11
N ALA A 72 17.41 8.58 -5.41
CA ALA A 72 18.31 8.50 -4.27
C ALA A 72 17.70 7.69 -3.11
N VAL A 73 16.41 7.88 -2.80
CA VAL A 73 15.70 7.11 -1.78
C VAL A 73 15.57 5.64 -2.17
N ASN A 74 15.23 5.31 -3.41
CA ASN A 74 15.15 3.92 -3.88
C ASN A 74 16.51 3.23 -3.79
N LYS A 75 17.60 3.93 -4.13
CA LYS A 75 18.94 3.39 -3.92
C LYS A 75 19.22 3.06 -2.45
N GLN A 76 18.86 3.97 -1.53
CA GLN A 76 19.03 3.74 -0.09
C GLN A 76 18.19 2.57 0.41
N ALA A 77 16.96 2.42 -0.08
CA ALA A 77 16.09 1.29 0.24
C ALA A 77 16.72 -0.05 -0.20
N LEU A 78 17.24 -0.12 -1.43
CA LEU A 78 17.93 -1.31 -1.94
C LEU A 78 19.20 -1.64 -1.15
N ASP A 79 19.99 -0.63 -0.78
CA ASP A 79 21.18 -0.81 0.06
C ASP A 79 20.80 -1.32 1.46
N LEU A 80 19.67 -0.84 2.02
CA LEU A 80 19.17 -1.27 3.32
C LEU A 80 18.70 -2.72 3.32
N VAL A 81 17.85 -3.12 2.37
CA VAL A 81 17.34 -4.51 2.33
C VAL A 81 18.47 -5.50 2.10
N LYS A 82 19.49 -5.13 1.30
CA LYS A 82 20.72 -5.92 1.15
C LYS A 82 21.48 -6.07 2.47
N LYS A 83 21.65 -4.98 3.23
CA LYS A 83 22.30 -5.01 4.55
C LYS A 83 21.55 -5.89 5.54
N LEU A 84 20.22 -5.82 5.54
CA LEU A 84 19.35 -6.59 6.43
C LEU A 84 19.09 -8.02 5.96
N LYS A 85 19.54 -8.39 4.75
CA LYS A 85 19.24 -9.67 4.09
C LYS A 85 17.73 -9.91 3.95
N VAL A 86 16.98 -8.84 3.72
CA VAL A 86 15.56 -8.87 3.42
C VAL A 86 15.41 -8.93 1.90
N THR A 87 14.60 -9.86 1.42
CA THR A 87 14.20 -9.90 0.01
C THR A 87 12.83 -9.22 -0.09
N PRO A 88 12.69 -8.12 -0.86
CA PRO A 88 11.37 -7.50 -1.07
C PRO A 88 10.36 -8.52 -1.59
N GLU A 89 9.13 -8.44 -1.07
CA GLU A 89 8.03 -9.37 -1.37
C GLU A 89 6.81 -8.61 -1.92
N ASP A 90 6.33 -9.06 -3.08
CA ASP A 90 5.13 -8.49 -3.70
C ASP A 90 3.88 -8.71 -2.83
N ASN A 91 2.93 -7.80 -2.92
CA ASN A 91 1.71 -7.79 -2.12
C ASN A 91 0.62 -6.94 -2.78
N ASP A 92 -0.63 -7.15 -2.38
CA ASP A 92 -1.79 -6.51 -3.00
C ASP A 92 -1.82 -4.97 -2.86
N THR A 93 -1.05 -4.39 -1.94
CA THR A 93 -0.97 -2.93 -1.79
C THR A 93 -0.07 -2.29 -2.84
N SER A 94 0.90 -3.03 -3.38
CA SER A 94 1.91 -2.53 -4.31
C SER A 94 1.85 -3.14 -5.71
N LYS A 95 0.73 -3.80 -6.05
CA LYS A 95 0.46 -4.31 -7.40
C LYS A 95 -0.16 -3.27 -8.31
#